data_AF-I3SH37-F1
#
_entry.id   AF-I3SH37-F1
#
_cell.length_a   1.000
_cell.length_b   1.000
_cell.length_c   1.000
_cell.angle_alpha   90.00
_cell.angle_beta   90.00
_cell.angle_gamma   90.00
#
_symmetry.space_group_name_H-M   'P 1'
#
loop_
_entity.id
_entity.type
_entity.pdbx_description
1 polymer ?
#
loop_
_entity_poly.entity_id
_entity_poly.type
_entity_poly.pdbx_seq_one_letter_code
_entity_poly.pdbx_strand_id
1 'polypeptide(L)' 'MVQFDDVICLGFVDAGSNPKASQVGFVNGGSHPVTSITIGAHQLENNLLKFDLAASRLGFRSLFLEHDNCQNFRFTSST' A
#
# COMPACT_ATOMS: atom_id res chain seq x y z
N MET A 1 20.10 -11.40 -4.87
CA MET A 1 18.90 -11.50 -4.02
C MET A 1 19.38 -11.39 -2.58
N VAL A 2 19.20 -10.24 -1.92
CA VAL A 2 19.67 -10.05 -0.55
C VAL A 2 18.52 -10.42 0.38
N GLN A 3 18.76 -11.41 1.23
CA GLN A 3 17.81 -11.93 2.21
C GLN A 3 17.96 -11.16 3.51
N PHE A 4 16.84 -10.65 4.02
CA PHE A 4 16.70 -10.14 5.39
C PHE A 4 15.62 -11.00 6.05
N ASP A 5 15.98 -11.73 7.10
CA ASP A 5 15.12 -12.69 7.77
C ASP A 5 13.99 -11.97 8.54
N ASP A 6 12.80 -11.85 7.93
CA ASP A 6 11.55 -11.33 8.50
C ASP A 6 11.26 -9.81 8.36
N VAL A 7 11.78 -9.16 7.32
CA VAL A 7 11.28 -7.82 6.92
C VAL A 7 10.99 -7.78 5.42
N ILE A 8 9.70 -7.73 5.04
CA ILE A 8 9.31 -7.35 3.68
C ILE A 8 9.45 -5.83 3.58
N CYS A 9 10.56 -5.36 3.03
CA CYS A 9 10.70 -3.97 2.62
C CYS A 9 9.79 -3.73 1.41
N LEU A 10 8.57 -3.24 1.63
CA LEU A 10 7.80 -2.56 0.58
C LEU A 10 8.38 -1.16 0.35
N GLY A 11 9.63 -1.12 -0.09
CA GLY A 11 10.27 0.09 -0.60
C GLY A 11 9.96 0.20 -2.08
N PHE A 12 9.01 1.04 -2.46
CA PHE A 12 8.92 1.48 -3.85
C PHE A 12 10.10 2.43 -4.10
N VAL A 13 11.14 1.90 -4.75
CA VAL A 13 12.37 2.63 -5.09
C VAL A 13 12.14 3.39 -6.40
N ASP A 14 12.39 4.70 -6.35
CA ASP A 14 12.42 5.64 -7.47
C ASP A 14 13.66 5.39 -8.34
N ALA A 15 13.48 5.31 -9.65
CA ALA A 15 14.56 5.39 -10.63
C ALA A 15 14.14 6.24 -11.83
N GLY A 16 14.02 7.54 -11.61
CA GLY A 16 14.53 8.53 -12.54
C GLY A 16 13.64 8.95 -13.70
N SER A 17 14.05 10.07 -14.30
CA SER A 17 13.31 10.84 -15.29
C SER A 17 13.23 10.12 -16.63
N ASN A 18 12.02 9.69 -17.00
CA ASN A 18 11.38 9.65 -18.34
C ASN A 18 10.36 8.49 -18.51
N PRO A 19 9.40 8.22 -17.60
CA PRO A 19 8.36 7.25 -17.92
C PRO A 19 7.32 7.87 -18.86
N LYS A 20 7.10 7.25 -20.03
CA LYS A 20 5.99 7.61 -20.92
C LYS A 20 4.66 7.28 -20.24
N ALA A 21 3.76 8.26 -20.23
CA ALA A 21 2.44 8.21 -19.62
C ALA A 21 1.51 7.22 -20.33
N SER A 22 1.52 5.96 -19.88
CA SER A 22 0.34 5.07 -19.95
C SER A 22 0.38 3.86 -19.02
N GLN A 23 1.44 3.65 -18.22
CA GLN A 23 1.59 2.39 -17.48
C GLN A 23 2.04 2.48 -16.01
N VAL A 24 2.05 3.65 -15.36
CA VAL A 24 2.21 3.67 -13.90
C VAL A 24 1.50 4.83 -13.22
N GLY A 25 0.69 4.50 -12.21
CA GLY A 25 -0.16 5.40 -11.42
C GLY A 25 0.62 6.25 -10.41
N PHE A 26 1.59 7.03 -10.90
CA PHE A 26 2.41 7.92 -10.08
C PHE A 26 2.15 9.39 -10.46
N VAL A 27 2.06 10.25 -9.44
CA VAL A 27 1.74 11.68 -9.58
C VAL A 27 2.83 12.50 -8.90
N ASN A 28 3.30 13.57 -9.54
CA ASN A 28 4.27 14.49 -8.96
C ASN A 28 3.64 15.28 -7.78
N GLY A 29 4.26 15.21 -6.60
CA GLY A 29 3.82 15.93 -5.39
C GLY A 29 4.16 17.43 -5.35
N GLY A 30 4.87 17.94 -6.35
CA GLY A 30 5.34 19.33 -6.41
C GLY A 30 6.65 19.57 -5.65
N SER A 31 7.10 20.83 -5.58
CA SER A 31 8.40 21.20 -5.00
C SER A 31 8.42 21.24 -3.46
N HIS A 32 7.24 21.30 -2.82
CA HIS A 32 7.09 21.38 -1.37
C HIS A 32 5.93 20.49 -0.91
N PRO A 33 6.04 19.16 -1.06
CA PRO A 33 4.98 18.27 -0.61
C PRO A 33 4.91 18.27 0.92
N VAL A 34 3.68 18.25 1.46
CA VAL A 34 3.44 18.19 2.93
C VAL A 34 4.02 16.90 3.53
N THR A 35 3.96 15.81 2.78
CA THR A 35 4.54 14.50 3.11
C THR A 35 5.38 14.01 1.93
N SER A 36 6.58 13.51 2.19
CA SER A 36 7.48 13.02 1.14
C SER A 36 6.92 11.81 0.38
N ILE A 37 6.11 10.98 1.07
CA ILE A 37 5.49 9.79 0.52
C ILE A 37 4.02 9.78 0.93
N THR A 38 3.13 9.57 -0.05
CA THR A 38 1.69 9.40 0.17
C THR A 38 1.29 8.03 -0.36
N ILE A 39 0.73 7.20 0.53
CA ILE A 39 0.15 5.91 0.14
C ILE A 39 -1.30 6.17 -0.29
N GLY A 40 -1.56 6.05 -1.58
CA GLY A 40 -2.87 6.32 -2.18
C GLY A 40 -3.84 5.14 -2.07
N ALA A 41 -5.11 5.37 -2.41
CA ALA A 41 -6.16 4.35 -2.35
C ALA A 41 -5.82 3.09 -3.17
N HIS A 42 -5.22 3.25 -4.36
CA HIS A 42 -4.84 2.12 -5.21
C HIS A 42 -3.79 1.22 -4.54
N GLN A 43 -2.81 1.82 -3.84
CA GLN A 43 -1.81 1.08 -3.08
C GLN A 43 -2.41 0.33 -1.88
N LEU A 44 -3.59 0.75 -1.40
CA LEU A 44 -4.32 0.11 -0.30
C LEU A 44 -5.30 -0.98 -0.78
N GLU A 45 -5.57 -1.08 -2.09
CA GLU A 45 -6.45 -2.11 -2.63
C GLU A 45 -5.92 -3.51 -2.28
N ASN A 46 -6.82 -4.42 -1.89
CA ASN A 46 -6.51 -5.80 -1.50
C ASN A 46 -5.45 -5.96 -0.40
N ASN A 47 -5.34 -4.95 0.47
CA ASN A 47 -4.59 -5.03 1.71
C ASN A 47 -5.55 -4.86 2.90
N LEU A 48 -5.38 -5.68 3.94
CA LEU A 48 -6.03 -5.46 5.22
C LEU A 48 -5.18 -4.50 6.04
N LEU A 49 -5.77 -3.39 6.48
CA LEU A 49 -5.15 -2.40 7.34
C LEU A 49 -5.80 -2.40 8.72
N LYS A 50 -5.00 -2.54 9.77
CA LYS A 50 -5.42 -2.42 11.17
C LYS A 50 -4.83 -1.16 11.78
N PHE A 51 -5.69 -0.20 12.08
CA PHE A 51 -5.34 1.01 12.83
C PHE A 51 -5.50 0.73 14.33
N ASP A 52 -4.42 0.37 15.00
CA ASP A 52 -4.40 0.14 16.44
C ASP A 52 -4.03 1.45 17.16
N LEU A 53 -5.05 2.25 17.48
CA LEU A 53 -4.87 3.56 18.10
C LEU A 53 -4.30 3.46 19.52
N ALA A 54 -4.75 2.46 20.29
CA ALA A 54 -4.28 2.23 21.66
C ALA A 54 -2.78 1.89 21.70
N ALA A 55 -2.31 1.10 20.74
CA ALA A 55 -0.88 0.78 20.61
C ALA A 55 -0.10 1.79 19.76
N SER A 56 -0.76 2.79 19.17
CA SER A 56 -0.18 3.73 18.18
C SER A 56 0.54 3.01 17.03
N ARG A 57 -0.11 1.99 16.44
CA ARG A 57 0.47 1.14 15.39
C ARG A 57 -0.46 0.94 14.21
N LEU A 58 0.13 0.87 13.03
CA LEU A 58 -0.53 0.39 11.81
C LEU A 58 -0.05 -1.03 11.50
N GLY A 59 -0.95 -1.99 11.56
CA GLY A 59 -0.72 -3.33 11.01
C GLY A 59 -1.22 -3.39 9.57
N PHE A 60 -0.51 -4.10 8.71
CA PHE A 60 -0.95 -4.34 7.33
C PHE A 60 -0.67 -5.78 6.92
N ARG A 61 -1.48 -6.31 6.00
CA ARG A 61 -1.31 -7.64 5.40
C ARG A 61 -1.81 -7.61 3.97
N SER A 62 -1.02 -8.15 3.05
CA SER A 62 -1.42 -8.34 1.65
C SER A 62 -2.29 -9.58 1.52
N LEU A 63 -3.51 -9.43 0.99
CA LEU A 63 -4.42 -10.55 0.73
C LEU A 63 -4.05 -11.36 -0.52
N PHE A 64 -3.27 -10.76 -1.41
CA PHE A 64 -2.79 -11.42 -2.62
C PHE A 64 -1.99 -12.69 -2.30
N LEU A 65 -1.16 -12.66 -1.25
CA LEU A 65 -0.37 -13.83 -0.81
C LEU A 65 -1.24 -15.00 -0.33
N GLU A 66 -2.48 -14.72 0.06
CA GLU A 66 -3.45 -15.70 0.54
C GLU A 66 -4.43 -16.12 -0.55
N HIS A 67 -4.21 -15.69 -1.80
CA HIS A 67 -5.14 -15.87 -2.91
C HIS A 67 -6.55 -15.33 -2.62
N ASP A 68 -6.63 -14.24 -1.83
CA ASP A 68 -7.86 -13.60 -1.41
C ASP A 68 -7.91 -12.12 -1.85
N ASN A 69 -9.06 -11.47 -1.72
CA ASN A 69 -9.26 -10.05 -2.03
C ASN A 69 -10.32 -9.42 -1.11
N CYS A 70 -10.37 -8.09 -1.04
CA CYS A 70 -11.30 -7.41 -0.12
C CYS A 70 -12.78 -7.67 -0.44
N GLN A 71 -13.12 -7.99 -1.70
CA GLN A 71 -14.50 -8.25 -2.13
C GLN A 71 -15.06 -9.56 -1.57
N ASN A 72 -14.21 -10.52 -1.24
CA ASN A 72 -14.64 -11.81 -0.68
C ASN A 72 -15.09 -11.72 0.79
N PHE A 73 -14.93 -10.56 1.45
CA PHE A 73 -15.40 -10.36 2.81
C PHE A 73 -16.93 -10.43 2.89
N ARG A 74 -17.46 -11.30 3.76
CA ARG A 74 -18.89 -11.53 3.91
C ARG A 74 -19.50 -10.47 4.84
N PHE A 75 -20.01 -9.40 4.27
CA PHE A 75 -20.80 -8.41 5.01
C PHE A 75 -22.22 -8.92 5.24
N THR A 76 -22.62 -9.13 6.49
CA THR A 76 -24.03 -9.37 6.83
C THR A 76 -24.70 -8.03 7.11
N SER A 77 -25.74 -7.69 6.35
CA SER A 77 -26.55 -6.52 6.68
C SER A 77 -27.43 -6.83 7.88
N SER A 78 -27.31 -6.04 8.95
CA SER A 78 -28.35 -5.98 9.98
C SER A 78 -29.47 -5.08 9.45
N THR A 79 -30.62 -5.67 9.15
CA THR A 79 -31.89 -4.95 8.92
C THR A 79 -32.38 -4.29 10.19
#